data_AF-A0A7M7Q4N7-F1
#
_entry.id   AF-A0A7M7Q4N7-F1
#
_cell.length_a   1.000
_cell.length_b   1.000
_cell.length_c   1.000
_cell.angle_alpha   90.00
_cell.angle_beta   90.00
_cell.angle_gamma   90.00
#
_symmetry.space_group_name_H-M   'P 1'
#
loop_
_entity.id
_entity.type
_entity.pdbx_description
1 polymer ?
#
loop_
_entity_poly.entity_id
_entity_poly.type
_entity_poly.pdbx_seq_one_letter_code
_entity_poly.pdbx_strand_id
1 'polypeptide(L)'
;MENKQQREMVLIVHGFPNSTSALRFEWAWQHPELSRRLRHVPRKKSRQKSFDYCLTVLSAMLHVGPWSRLPLTVRWLDDEFGSSFASQVSPPLHMPIGYGKVASKKPKDASKAKAAKLDAAASTEKKEEKCSLCSKCVESEDRLSCVQPGCQLVAHLICLAESFKRDEMILPLEGVCPLCDTNVLWGDLIRKKIGCNMHLDDEENNSDSSDYSDD
;
A
#
# COMPACT_ATOMS: atom_id res chain seq x y z
N MET A 1 -33.83 8.56 -23.53
CA MET A 1 -33.43 8.55 -22.11
C MET A 1 -32.41 7.44 -21.97
N GLU A 2 -31.13 7.80 -22.02
CA GLU A 2 -30.02 6.84 -22.02
C GLU A 2 -29.88 6.21 -20.62
N ASN A 3 -30.16 4.91 -20.54
CA ASN A 3 -29.71 4.08 -19.43
C ASN A 3 -28.18 4.02 -19.47
N LYS A 4 -27.53 4.99 -18.82
CA LYS A 4 -26.11 4.96 -18.55
C LYS A 4 -25.87 3.77 -17.61
N GLN A 5 -25.51 2.61 -18.18
CA GLN A 5 -25.17 1.42 -17.41
C GLN A 5 -24.18 1.82 -16.32
N GLN A 6 -24.57 1.65 -15.05
CA GLN A 6 -23.69 1.92 -13.93
C GLN A 6 -22.53 0.92 -14.02
N ARG A 7 -21.32 1.44 -14.24
CA ARG A 7 -20.11 0.63 -14.22
C ARG A 7 -19.70 0.44 -12.77
N GLU A 8 -19.77 -0.80 -12.31
CA GLU A 8 -19.29 -1.18 -11.00
C GLU A 8 -17.78 -1.46 -11.05
N MET A 9 -17.04 -0.89 -10.10
CA MET A 9 -15.63 -1.21 -9.91
C MET A 9 -15.55 -2.41 -8.98
N VAL A 10 -14.97 -3.51 -9.46
CA VAL A 10 -14.88 -4.77 -8.71
C VAL A 10 -13.49 -5.01 -8.11
N LEU A 11 -12.45 -4.44 -8.73
CA LEU A 11 -11.05 -4.61 -8.32
C LEU A 11 -10.28 -3.32 -8.54
N ILE A 12 -9.40 -3.01 -7.60
CA ILE A 12 -8.42 -1.93 -7.73
C ILE A 12 -7.02 -2.42 -7.36
N VAL A 13 -6.00 -1.78 -7.91
CA VAL A 13 -4.62 -1.93 -7.47
C VAL A 13 -4.16 -0.58 -6.94
N HIS A 14 -3.64 -0.55 -5.72
CA HIS A 14 -3.20 0.68 -5.07
C HIS A 14 -1.87 0.49 -4.33
N GLY A 15 -1.34 1.57 -3.74
CA GLY A 15 -0.01 1.56 -3.09
C GLY A 15 1.14 1.98 -4.01
N PHE A 16 0.83 2.55 -5.19
CA PHE A 16 1.84 3.11 -6.08
C PHE A 16 2.59 4.27 -5.40
N PRO A 17 3.92 4.38 -5.58
CA PRO A 17 4.72 5.44 -4.96
C PRO A 17 4.43 6.83 -5.54
N ASN A 18 3.88 6.90 -6.76
CA ASN A 18 3.51 8.13 -7.45
C ASN A 18 2.55 7.86 -8.61
N SER A 19 1.93 8.93 -9.11
CA SER A 19 0.99 8.89 -10.24
C SER A 19 1.63 8.36 -11.52
N THR A 20 2.90 8.68 -11.80
CA THR A 20 3.60 8.18 -12.98
C THR A 20 3.71 6.65 -12.99
N SER A 21 3.99 6.03 -11.84
CA SER A 21 4.08 4.57 -11.71
C SER A 21 2.71 3.92 -11.91
N ALA A 22 1.64 4.54 -11.39
CA ALA A 22 0.27 4.11 -11.60
C ALA A 22 -0.14 4.20 -13.08
N LEU A 23 0.14 5.32 -13.75
CA LEU A 23 -0.17 5.52 -15.17
C LEU A 23 0.58 4.53 -16.06
N ARG A 24 1.86 4.25 -15.75
CA ARG A 24 2.64 3.23 -16.48
C ARG A 24 2.08 1.82 -16.28
N PHE A 25 1.54 1.53 -15.11
CA PHE A 25 0.84 0.28 -14.84
C PHE A 25 -0.46 0.21 -15.65
N GLU A 26 -1.32 1.23 -15.53
CA GLU A 26 -2.59 1.33 -16.25
C GLU A 26 -2.40 1.15 -17.77
N TRP A 27 -1.46 1.90 -18.37
CA TRP A 27 -1.20 1.81 -19.80
C TRP A 27 -0.76 0.40 -20.22
N ALA A 28 0.14 -0.22 -19.46
CA ALA A 28 0.60 -1.57 -19.77
C ALA A 28 -0.51 -2.62 -19.62
N TRP A 29 -1.45 -2.39 -18.70
CA TRP A 29 -2.61 -3.26 -18.51
C TRP A 29 -3.64 -3.11 -19.63
N GLN A 30 -3.85 -1.89 -20.12
CA GLN A 30 -4.73 -1.59 -21.27
C GLN A 30 -4.13 -2.06 -22.61
N HIS A 31 -2.80 -2.07 -22.73
CA HIS A 31 -2.07 -2.39 -23.97
C HIS A 31 -1.00 -3.48 -23.77
N PRO A 32 -1.38 -4.71 -23.34
CA PRO A 32 -0.41 -5.75 -23.01
C PRO A 32 0.46 -6.16 -24.20
N GLU A 33 -0.09 -6.19 -25.41
CA GLU A 33 0.63 -6.55 -26.64
C GLU A 33 1.67 -5.52 -27.09
N LEU A 34 1.52 -4.26 -26.69
CA LEU A 34 2.47 -3.18 -26.98
C LEU A 34 3.54 -3.06 -25.89
N SER A 35 3.23 -3.54 -24.68
CA SER A 35 4.14 -3.49 -23.54
C SER A 35 5.30 -4.47 -23.73
N ARG A 36 6.53 -3.93 -23.79
CA ARG A 36 7.76 -4.72 -23.83
C ARG A 36 7.88 -5.73 -22.68
N ARG A 37 7.28 -5.42 -21.52
CA ARG A 37 7.34 -6.25 -20.30
C ARG A 37 6.36 -7.42 -20.33
N LEU A 38 5.37 -7.39 -21.22
CA LEU A 38 4.28 -8.37 -21.29
C LEU A 38 4.32 -9.20 -22.57
N ARG A 39 5.45 -9.21 -23.30
CA ARG A 39 5.64 -10.05 -24.50
C ARG A 39 5.47 -11.55 -24.26
N HIS A 40 5.69 -12.00 -23.02
CA HIS A 40 5.50 -13.39 -22.59
C HIS A 40 4.03 -13.72 -22.32
N VAL A 41 3.16 -12.72 -22.20
CA VAL A 41 1.73 -12.92 -21.97
C VAL A 41 1.08 -13.24 -23.32
N PRO A 42 0.38 -14.38 -23.46
CA PRO A 42 -0.28 -14.73 -24.71
C PRO A 42 -1.39 -13.74 -25.03
N ARG A 43 -1.63 -13.49 -26.33
CA ARG A 43 -2.76 -12.67 -26.77
C ARG A 43 -4.09 -13.29 -26.35
N LYS A 44 -5.08 -12.43 -26.08
CA LYS A 44 -6.44 -12.83 -25.76
C LYS A 44 -7.00 -13.78 -26.83
N LYS A 45 -7.50 -14.94 -26.40
CA LYS A 45 -8.19 -15.88 -27.29
C LYS A 45 -9.60 -15.37 -27.57
N SER A 46 -10.12 -15.60 -28.79
CA SER A 46 -11.46 -15.14 -29.18
C SER A 46 -12.58 -15.61 -28.24
N ARG A 47 -12.48 -16.83 -27.70
CA ARG A 47 -13.46 -17.42 -26.76
C ARG A 47 -13.28 -16.99 -25.30
N GLN A 48 -12.18 -16.31 -24.96
CA GLN A 48 -11.88 -15.92 -23.59
C GLN A 48 -12.67 -14.66 -23.21
N LYS A 49 -13.25 -14.64 -22.01
CA LYS A 49 -13.89 -13.42 -21.49
C LYS A 49 -12.84 -12.32 -21.31
N SER A 50 -13.23 -11.08 -21.60
CA SER A 50 -12.31 -9.94 -21.43
C SER A 50 -11.83 -9.79 -19.99
N PHE A 51 -12.70 -10.04 -19.00
CA PHE A 51 -12.37 -9.94 -17.59
C PHE A 51 -11.30 -10.95 -17.16
N ASP A 52 -11.49 -12.24 -17.47
CA ASP A 52 -10.50 -13.30 -17.18
C ASP A 52 -9.13 -12.99 -17.82
N TYR A 53 -9.14 -12.43 -19.04
CA TYR A 53 -7.93 -11.98 -19.69
C TYR A 53 -7.26 -10.82 -18.94
N CYS A 54 -8.03 -9.82 -18.51
CA CYS A 54 -7.51 -8.72 -17.71
C CYS A 54 -6.87 -9.21 -16.40
N LEU A 55 -7.48 -10.19 -15.71
CA LEU A 55 -6.90 -10.78 -14.50
C LEU A 55 -5.62 -11.56 -14.79
N THR A 56 -5.55 -12.28 -15.90
CA THR A 56 -4.32 -12.96 -16.35
C THR A 56 -3.19 -11.95 -16.58
N VAL A 57 -3.48 -10.84 -17.29
CA VAL A 57 -2.51 -9.77 -17.55
C VAL A 57 -2.08 -9.12 -16.23
N LEU A 58 -3.03 -8.83 -15.34
CA LEU A 58 -2.76 -8.29 -14.01
C LEU A 58 -1.81 -9.20 -13.24
N SER A 59 -2.11 -10.50 -13.14
CA SER A 59 -1.26 -11.46 -12.44
C SER A 59 0.16 -11.53 -13.02
N ALA A 60 0.31 -11.41 -14.35
CA ALA A 60 1.63 -11.33 -14.98
C ALA A 60 2.36 -10.02 -14.64
N MET A 61 1.65 -8.89 -14.65
CA MET A 61 2.21 -7.58 -14.30
C MET A 61 2.77 -7.53 -12.88
N LEU A 62 2.09 -8.16 -11.91
CA LEU A 62 2.54 -8.19 -10.50
C LEU A 62 3.86 -8.95 -10.31
N HIS A 63 4.28 -9.78 -11.28
CA HIS A 63 5.51 -10.56 -11.22
C HIS A 63 6.67 -9.99 -12.05
N VAL A 64 6.43 -8.98 -12.89
CA VAL A 64 7.49 -8.41 -13.73
C VAL A 64 7.91 -7.02 -13.28
N GLY A 65 9.20 -6.74 -13.46
CA GLY A 65 9.78 -5.45 -13.14
C GLY A 65 9.23 -4.34 -14.06
N PRO A 66 8.97 -3.12 -13.53
CA PRO A 66 9.35 -2.65 -12.20
C PRO A 66 8.31 -2.93 -11.11
N TRP A 67 7.14 -3.49 -11.46
CA TRP A 67 5.99 -3.52 -10.55
C TRP A 67 6.14 -4.55 -9.45
N SER A 68 6.81 -5.69 -9.72
CA SER A 68 7.04 -6.77 -8.75
C SER A 68 7.89 -6.42 -7.53
N ARG A 69 8.37 -5.17 -7.41
CA ARG A 69 9.07 -4.68 -6.23
C ARG A 69 8.38 -3.48 -5.58
N LEU A 70 7.22 -3.09 -6.09
CA LEU A 70 6.42 -2.03 -5.50
C LEU A 70 5.56 -2.63 -4.38
N PRO A 71 5.33 -1.91 -3.29
CA PRO A 71 4.41 -2.36 -2.25
C PRO A 71 2.98 -2.14 -2.72
N LEU A 72 2.51 -2.92 -3.70
CA LEU A 72 1.15 -2.82 -4.23
C LEU A 72 0.19 -3.67 -3.41
N THR A 73 -1.07 -3.25 -3.37
CA THR A 73 -2.17 -4.02 -2.80
C THR A 73 -3.20 -4.24 -3.90
N VAL A 74 -3.61 -5.49 -4.10
CA VAL A 74 -4.76 -5.82 -4.96
C VAL A 74 -5.98 -5.88 -4.05
N ARG A 75 -7.02 -5.10 -4.33
CA ARG A 75 -8.21 -5.06 -3.48
C ARG A 75 -9.47 -5.34 -4.29
N TRP A 76 -10.20 -6.36 -3.87
CA TRP A 76 -11.55 -6.63 -4.32
C TRP A 76 -12.52 -5.71 -3.57
N LEU A 77 -13.41 -5.06 -4.31
CA LEU A 77 -14.41 -4.13 -3.75
C LEU A 77 -15.76 -4.83 -3.48
N ASP A 78 -15.93 -6.01 -4.05
CA ASP A 78 -17.02 -6.95 -3.81
C ASP A 78 -16.40 -8.29 -3.38
N ASP A 79 -16.73 -8.73 -2.16
CA ASP A 79 -16.06 -9.83 -1.49
C ASP A 79 -16.46 -11.19 -2.07
N GLU A 80 -17.75 -11.36 -2.39
CA GLU A 80 -18.28 -12.59 -2.98
C GLU A 80 -17.75 -12.76 -4.40
N PHE A 81 -17.76 -11.69 -5.18
CA PHE A 81 -17.22 -11.67 -6.53
C PHE A 81 -15.72 -11.97 -6.49
N GLY A 82 -14.94 -11.25 -5.69
CA GLY A 82 -13.50 -11.45 -5.59
C GLY A 82 -13.11 -12.86 -5.15
N SER A 83 -13.87 -13.46 -4.23
CA SER A 83 -13.66 -14.83 -3.78
C SER A 83 -13.76 -15.84 -4.91
N SER A 84 -14.66 -15.64 -5.87
CA SER A 84 -14.81 -16.51 -7.04
C SER A 84 -13.62 -16.46 -8.03
N PHE A 85 -12.77 -15.42 -7.94
CA PHE A 85 -11.61 -15.21 -8.81
C PHE A 85 -10.27 -15.27 -8.06
N ALA A 86 -10.26 -15.64 -6.77
CA ALA A 86 -9.07 -15.64 -5.92
C ALA A 86 -7.90 -16.46 -6.49
N SER A 87 -8.19 -17.54 -7.23
CA SER A 87 -7.17 -18.39 -7.85
C SER A 87 -6.53 -17.81 -9.12
N GLN A 88 -7.15 -16.78 -9.74
CA GLN A 88 -6.66 -16.20 -10.99
C GLN A 88 -5.62 -15.10 -10.79
N VAL A 89 -5.57 -14.50 -9.60
CA VAL A 89 -4.60 -13.46 -9.25
C VAL A 89 -3.76 -13.95 -8.08
N SER A 90 -2.53 -14.32 -8.37
CA SER A 90 -1.55 -14.70 -7.35
C SER A 90 -0.46 -13.64 -7.32
N PRO A 91 -0.48 -12.68 -6.39
CA PRO A 91 0.61 -11.70 -6.26
C PRO A 91 1.80 -12.28 -5.49
N PRO A 92 3.01 -11.69 -5.62
CA PRO A 92 4.12 -11.98 -4.72
C PRO A 92 3.76 -11.75 -3.24
N LEU A 93 4.45 -12.43 -2.32
CA LEU A 93 4.12 -12.43 -0.87
C LEU A 93 4.05 -11.03 -0.22
N HIS A 94 4.83 -10.06 -0.71
CA HIS A 94 4.86 -8.69 -0.18
C HIS A 94 3.70 -7.80 -0.71
N MET A 95 2.82 -8.34 -1.56
CA MET A 95 1.67 -7.65 -2.13
C MET A 95 0.38 -8.30 -1.64
N PRO A 96 -0.28 -7.74 -0.61
CA PRO A 96 -1.48 -8.35 -0.05
C PRO A 96 -2.67 -8.26 -1.01
N ILE A 97 -3.55 -9.27 -0.93
CA ILE A 97 -4.92 -9.21 -1.45
C ILE A 97 -5.84 -8.75 -0.32
N GLY A 98 -6.52 -7.63 -0.52
CA GLY A 98 -7.54 -7.11 0.39
C GLY A 98 -8.95 -7.30 -0.16
N TYR A 99 -9.92 -7.30 0.75
CA TYR A 99 -11.36 -7.38 0.46
C TYR A 99 -12.07 -6.22 1.13
N GLY A 100 -13.21 -5.81 0.59
CA GLY A 100 -14.02 -4.71 1.07
C GLY A 100 -13.76 -3.36 0.39
N LYS A 101 -14.76 -2.48 0.53
CA LYS A 101 -14.79 -1.12 -0.02
C LYS A 101 -13.64 -0.26 0.51
N VAL A 102 -13.24 0.74 -0.28
CA VAL A 102 -12.21 1.71 0.12
C VAL A 102 -12.86 2.93 0.78
N ALA A 103 -12.37 3.27 1.97
CA ALA A 103 -12.70 4.53 2.63
C ALA A 103 -11.65 5.60 2.31
N SER A 104 -12.09 6.78 1.87
CA SER A 104 -11.22 7.94 1.68
C SER A 104 -10.93 8.61 3.02
N LYS A 105 -9.77 8.35 3.61
CA LYS A 105 -9.28 9.14 4.76
C LYS A 105 -8.55 10.38 4.24
N LYS A 106 -8.99 11.58 4.65
CA LYS A 106 -8.23 12.82 4.36
C LYS A 106 -6.90 12.76 5.12
N PRO A 107 -5.75 13.08 4.48
CA PRO A 107 -4.48 13.16 5.19
C PRO A 107 -4.61 14.15 6.35
N LYS A 108 -4.24 13.72 7.57
CA LYS A 108 -4.37 14.51 8.80
C LYS A 108 -3.50 15.78 8.81
N ASP A 109 -2.66 15.97 7.78
CA ASP A 109 -1.74 17.12 7.67
C ASP A 109 -2.24 18.25 6.76
N ALA A 110 -3.29 18.02 5.95
CA ALA A 110 -3.82 19.08 5.08
C ALA A 110 -4.66 20.14 5.82
N SER A 111 -5.21 19.80 7.01
CA SER A 111 -6.02 20.71 7.82
C SER A 111 -5.23 21.52 8.86
N LYS A 112 -3.94 21.20 9.11
CA LYS A 112 -3.07 21.98 10.02
C LYS A 112 -2.25 23.07 9.33
N ALA A 113 -2.10 23.04 8.01
CA ALA A 113 -1.29 24.03 7.28
C ALA A 113 -1.96 25.41 7.08
N LYS A 114 -3.23 25.60 7.49
CA LYS A 114 -3.94 26.90 7.34
C LYS A 114 -4.39 27.56 8.65
N ALA A 115 -4.11 26.96 9.82
CA ALA A 115 -4.53 27.52 11.12
C ALA A 115 -3.37 27.77 12.11
N ALA A 116 -2.11 27.50 11.74
CA ALA A 116 -0.93 27.79 12.57
C ALA A 116 -0.14 28.97 11.99
N LYS A 117 -0.77 30.14 11.91
CA LYS A 117 -0.05 31.41 11.81
C LYS A 117 -0.77 32.42 12.70
N LEU A 118 -0.74 32.14 14.00
CA LEU A 118 -0.78 33.06 15.14
C LEU A 118 -0.64 32.18 16.39
N ASP A 119 0.31 32.53 17.24
CA ASP A 119 0.59 31.98 18.57
C ASP A 119 1.31 30.62 18.70
N ALA A 120 2.65 30.69 18.75
CA ALA A 120 3.48 29.70 19.46
C ALA A 120 4.82 30.31 19.91
N ALA A 121 4.75 31.28 20.84
CA ALA A 121 5.81 31.46 21.82
C ALA A 121 5.61 30.42 22.94
N ALA A 122 5.95 29.17 22.65
CA ALA A 122 6.08 28.11 23.64
C ALA A 122 7.15 27.15 23.13
N SER A 123 8.33 27.26 23.74
CA SER A 123 9.47 26.36 23.61
C SER A 123 9.01 24.91 23.77
N THR A 124 8.71 24.27 22.64
CA THR A 124 8.49 22.82 22.59
C THR A 124 9.86 22.22 22.35
N GLU A 125 10.50 21.72 23.40
CA GLU A 125 11.75 20.98 23.30
C GLU A 125 11.54 19.81 22.34
N LYS A 126 12.06 19.92 21.11
CA LYS A 126 12.08 18.80 20.17
C LYS A 126 12.99 17.73 20.79
N LYS A 127 12.40 16.64 21.28
CA LYS A 127 13.17 15.46 21.67
C LYS A 127 13.97 15.00 20.46
N GLU A 128 15.29 15.16 20.53
CA GLU A 128 16.21 14.59 19.54
C GLU A 128 16.18 13.07 19.69
N GLU A 129 15.54 12.39 18.74
CA GLU A 129 15.57 10.93 18.67
C GLU A 129 16.88 10.47 18.00
N LYS A 130 17.48 9.41 18.55
CA LYS A 130 18.71 8.82 18.02
C LYS A 130 18.40 7.53 17.27
N CYS A 131 19.12 7.32 16.17
CA CYS A 131 19.03 6.10 15.39
C CYS A 131 19.54 4.91 16.21
N SER A 132 18.76 3.83 16.30
CA SER A 132 19.15 2.60 16.98
C SER A 132 20.30 1.84 16.29
N LEU A 133 20.66 2.21 15.06
CA LEU A 133 21.69 1.53 14.26
C LEU A 133 23.03 2.28 14.24
N CYS A 134 23.02 3.60 14.07
CA CYS A 134 24.24 4.42 13.99
C CYS A 134 24.41 5.39 15.16
N SER A 135 23.44 5.47 16.07
CA SER A 135 23.42 6.35 17.25
C SER A 135 23.47 7.86 16.98
N LYS A 136 23.38 8.29 15.71
CA LYS A 136 23.29 9.71 15.31
C LYS A 136 21.84 10.21 15.38
N CYS A 137 21.67 11.53 15.46
CA CYS A 137 20.34 12.17 15.48
C CYS A 137 19.57 11.91 14.18
N VAL A 138 18.25 11.70 14.30
CA VAL A 138 17.35 11.40 13.19
C VAL A 138 16.43 12.58 12.93
N GLU A 139 16.53 13.16 11.73
CA GLU A 139 15.59 14.18 11.26
C GLU A 139 14.22 13.56 10.90
N SER A 140 13.15 14.34 10.97
CA SER A 140 11.79 13.83 10.72
C SER A 140 11.62 13.27 9.30
N GLU A 141 12.33 13.81 8.32
CA GLU A 141 12.29 13.39 6.92
C GLU A 141 12.93 12.01 6.71
N ASP A 142 13.96 11.68 7.49
CA ASP A 142 14.69 10.40 7.41
C ASP A 142 14.22 9.37 8.43
N ARG A 143 13.28 9.75 9.31
CA ARG A 143 12.79 8.88 10.39
C ARG A 143 11.96 7.72 9.87
N LEU A 144 12.36 6.50 10.23
CA LEU A 144 11.55 5.29 10.18
C LEU A 144 11.31 4.72 11.57
N SER A 145 10.16 4.06 11.74
CA SER A 145 9.81 3.32 12.96
C SER A 145 9.23 1.97 12.60
N CYS A 146 9.44 0.97 13.47
CA CYS A 146 8.89 -0.37 13.25
C CYS A 146 7.36 -0.34 13.16
N VAL A 147 6.76 -1.21 12.36
CA VAL A 147 5.30 -1.35 12.26
C VAL A 147 4.69 -2.04 13.48
N GLN A 148 5.46 -2.86 14.18
CA GLN A 148 4.99 -3.64 15.32
C GLN A 148 4.56 -2.73 16.48
N PRO A 149 3.33 -2.90 17.03
CA PRO A 149 2.88 -2.18 18.21
C PRO A 149 3.84 -2.40 19.40
N GLY A 150 4.19 -1.33 20.10
CA GLY A 150 5.09 -1.38 21.25
C GLY A 150 6.59 -1.45 20.93
N CYS A 151 6.98 -1.68 19.67
CA CYS A 151 8.39 -1.61 19.28
C CYS A 151 8.88 -0.14 19.26
N GLN A 152 10.00 0.14 19.92
CA GLN A 152 10.58 1.48 20.03
C GLN A 152 11.69 1.76 19.01
N LEU A 153 11.77 0.97 17.93
CA LEU A 153 12.76 1.19 16.89
C LEU A 153 12.58 2.57 16.27
N VAL A 154 13.64 3.37 16.30
CA VAL A 154 13.80 4.59 15.51
C VAL A 154 15.09 4.47 14.73
N ALA A 155 15.03 4.60 13.41
CA ALA A 155 16.22 4.52 12.57
C ALA A 155 16.15 5.51 11.41
N HIS A 156 17.32 5.89 10.87
CA HIS A 156 17.37 6.54 9.56
C HIS A 156 16.88 5.58 8.49
N LEU A 157 16.22 6.14 7.47
CA LEU A 157 15.76 5.43 6.30
C LEU A 157 16.89 4.61 5.65
N ILE A 158 18.05 5.23 5.47
CA ILE A 158 19.20 4.57 4.83
C ILE A 158 19.78 3.48 5.73
N CYS A 159 19.99 3.74 7.02
CA CYS A 159 20.53 2.73 7.94
C CYS A 159 19.64 1.49 8.00
N LEU A 160 18.32 1.67 8.06
CA LEU A 160 17.40 0.54 8.10
C LEU A 160 17.37 -0.20 6.75
N ALA A 161 17.39 0.53 5.62
CA ALA A 161 17.46 -0.08 4.29
C ALA A 161 18.73 -0.93 4.12
N GLU A 162 19.88 -0.42 4.56
CA GLU A 162 21.16 -1.14 4.52
C GLU A 162 21.13 -2.39 5.39
N SER A 163 20.53 -2.32 6.59
CA SER A 163 20.38 -3.48 7.47
C SER A 163 19.49 -4.59 6.88
N PHE A 164 18.58 -4.25 5.96
CA PHE A 164 17.67 -5.19 5.30
C PHE A 164 18.19 -5.68 3.95
N LYS A 165 19.34 -5.15 3.49
CA LYS A 165 19.86 -5.46 2.16
C LYS A 165 20.33 -6.92 2.11
N ARG A 166 19.67 -7.72 1.27
CA ARG A 166 20.04 -9.12 1.01
C ARG A 166 20.69 -9.34 -0.36
N ASP A 167 20.40 -8.45 -1.32
CA ASP A 167 20.84 -8.54 -2.72
C ASP A 167 21.48 -7.23 -3.18
N GLU A 168 21.95 -7.17 -4.43
CA GLU A 168 22.41 -5.95 -5.12
C GLU A 168 21.30 -4.91 -5.39
N MET A 169 20.08 -5.15 -4.90
CA MET A 169 18.95 -4.25 -5.07
C MET A 169 19.05 -3.05 -4.13
N ILE A 170 18.73 -1.85 -4.64
CA ILE A 170 18.80 -0.59 -3.89
C ILE A 170 17.75 -0.54 -2.76
N LEU A 171 16.55 -1.06 -3.02
CA LEU A 171 15.44 -1.06 -2.06
C LEU A 171 15.14 -2.48 -1.59
N PRO A 172 15.11 -2.76 -0.27
CA PRO A 172 14.69 -4.05 0.24
C PRO A 172 13.18 -4.25 0.04
N LEU A 173 12.74 -5.50 -0.01
CA LEU A 173 11.31 -5.85 0.01
C LEU A 173 10.81 -6.05 1.44
N GLU A 174 11.66 -6.66 2.27
CA GLU A 174 11.37 -7.05 3.64
C GLU A 174 12.69 -7.13 4.43
N GLY A 175 12.58 -7.21 5.76
CA GLY A 175 13.72 -7.41 6.66
C GLY A 175 13.28 -7.79 8.07
N VAL A 176 14.24 -8.08 8.94
CA VAL A 176 13.99 -8.41 10.35
C VAL A 176 14.27 -7.16 11.19
N CYS A 177 13.29 -6.73 11.99
CA CYS A 177 13.47 -5.60 12.88
C CYS A 177 14.59 -5.88 13.91
N PRO A 178 15.62 -5.03 14.03
CA PRO A 178 16.78 -5.30 14.89
C PRO A 178 16.50 -5.14 16.40
N LEU A 179 15.29 -4.74 16.80
CA LEU A 179 14.91 -4.59 18.21
C LEU A 179 13.85 -5.58 18.70
N CYS A 180 12.94 -6.01 17.83
CA CYS A 180 11.84 -6.90 18.20
C CYS A 180 11.79 -8.19 17.37
N ASP A 181 12.79 -8.42 16.51
CA ASP A 181 12.96 -9.60 15.67
C ASP A 181 11.77 -9.97 14.77
N THR A 182 10.83 -9.04 14.61
CA THR A 182 9.65 -9.23 13.76
C THR A 182 10.05 -9.04 12.29
N ASN A 183 9.59 -9.96 11.43
CA ASN A 183 9.67 -9.78 9.99
C ASN A 183 8.75 -8.63 9.56
N VAL A 184 9.28 -7.66 8.84
CA VAL A 184 8.55 -6.47 8.40
C VAL A 184 8.74 -6.27 6.90
N LEU A 185 7.67 -5.85 6.23
CA LEU A 185 7.75 -5.43 4.83
C LEU A 185 8.24 -3.99 4.75
N TRP A 186 9.16 -3.72 3.82
CA TRP A 186 9.66 -2.37 3.57
C TRP A 186 8.53 -1.42 3.18
N GLY A 187 7.58 -1.91 2.38
CA GLY A 187 6.38 -1.19 2.00
C GLY A 187 5.58 -0.64 3.17
N ASP A 188 5.42 -1.43 4.23
CA ASP A 188 4.60 -1.05 5.39
C ASP A 188 5.31 0.00 6.26
N LEU A 189 6.64 -0.09 6.39
CA LEU A 189 7.44 0.95 7.05
C LEU A 189 7.29 2.30 6.34
N ILE A 190 7.37 2.31 5.01
CA ILE A 190 7.20 3.53 4.21
C ILE A 190 5.76 4.05 4.27
N ARG A 191 4.75 3.17 4.19
CA ARG A 191 3.33 3.57 4.34
C ARG A 191 3.06 4.18 5.71
N LYS A 192 3.60 3.60 6.78
CA LYS A 192 3.53 4.14 8.14
C LYS A 192 4.18 5.51 8.22
N LYS A 193 5.35 5.70 7.61
CA LYS A 193 6.05 7.00 7.55
C LYS A 193 5.23 8.09 6.86
N ILE A 194 4.56 7.76 5.76
CA ILE A 194 3.76 8.72 4.97
C ILE A 194 2.36 8.95 5.59
N GLY A 195 1.97 8.16 6.60
CA GLY A 195 0.65 8.25 7.23
C GLY A 195 -0.46 7.58 6.43
N CYS A 196 -0.12 6.68 5.49
CA CYS A 196 -1.07 5.91 4.68
C CYS A 196 -1.27 4.49 5.23
N ASN A 197 -1.44 4.35 6.54
CA ASN A 197 -1.67 3.06 7.18
C ASN A 197 -3.06 2.53 6.80
N MET A 198 -3.08 1.53 5.92
CA MET A 198 -4.33 0.91 5.44
C MET A 198 -4.80 -0.26 6.31
N HIS A 199 -4.08 -0.65 7.37
CA HIS A 199 -4.27 -1.95 8.02
C HIS A 199 -4.18 -1.99 9.56
N LEU A 200 -4.28 -0.85 10.27
CA LEU A 200 -4.17 -0.84 11.74
C LEU A 200 -5.31 -0.14 12.48
N ASP A 201 -6.42 0.22 11.79
CA ASP A 201 -7.54 0.91 12.43
C ASP A 201 -8.89 0.15 12.32
N ASP A 202 -8.92 -1.13 11.92
CA ASP A 202 -10.19 -1.85 11.70
C ASP A 202 -10.80 -2.46 12.97
N GLU A 203 -10.25 -2.18 14.15
CA GLU A 203 -10.87 -2.56 15.44
C GLU A 203 -11.17 -1.31 16.27
N GLU A 204 -12.25 -0.60 15.94
CA GLU A 204 -13.04 0.24 16.87
C GLU A 204 -14.14 1.00 16.10
N ASN A 205 -15.20 0.30 15.71
CA ASN A 205 -16.58 0.82 15.72
C ASN A 205 -17.54 -0.25 15.22
N ASN A 206 -17.91 -1.17 16.10
CA ASN A 206 -19.20 -1.84 15.99
C ASN A 206 -19.86 -1.87 17.36
N SER A 207 -20.43 -0.72 17.75
CA SER A 207 -21.45 -0.64 18.78
C SER A 207 -22.50 0.36 18.32
N ASP A 208 -23.38 -0.08 17.42
CA ASP A 208 -24.70 0.51 17.30
C ASP A 208 -25.72 -0.63 17.21
N SER A 209 -26.06 -1.19 18.38
CA SER A 209 -27.22 -2.06 18.52
C SER A 209 -28.38 -1.17 18.94
N SER A 210 -29.23 -0.87 17.97
CA SER A 210 -30.55 -0.28 18.13
C SER A 210 -31.40 -1.07 19.12
N ASP A 211 -31.96 -0.39 20.12
CA ASP A 211 -33.08 -0.89 20.92
C ASP A 211 -34.29 0.00 20.62
N TYR A 212 -35.18 -0.49 19.76
CA TYR A 212 -36.54 0.01 19.62
C TYR A 212 -37.42 -0.84 20.53
N SER A 213 -37.85 -0.28 21.65
CA SER A 213 -38.98 -0.80 22.42
C SER A 213 -40.24 0.00 22.07
N ASP A 214 -41.26 -0.76 21.73
CA ASP A 214 -42.63 -0.44 21.33
C ASP A 214 -43.43 0.16 22.51
N ASP A 215 -44.23 1.19 22.27
CA ASP A 215 -45.48 1.53 22.98
C ASP A 215 -46.36 2.46 22.13
#